data_AF-A0AAN7PA49-F1
#
_entry.id   AF-A0AAN7PA49-F1
#
_cell.length_a   1.000
_cell.length_b   1.000
_cell.length_c   1.000
_cell.angle_alpha   90.00
_cell.angle_beta   90.00
_cell.angle_gamma   90.00
#
_symmetry.space_group_name_H-M   'P 1'
#
loop_
_entity.id
_entity.type
_entity.pdbx_description
1 polymer ?
#
loop_
_entity_poly.entity_id
_entity_poly.type
_entity_poly.pdbx_seq_one_letter_code
_entity_poly.pdbx_strand_id
1 'polypeptide(L)'
;MTFLPTLSIEKVIYTFSEFPYKETSKNEVAFREIEAACEGGCLGKIGISKVFCVRQCMSPSCYRDLYQADQLEEGEVDVRLNSFKGCFIQRYNRARP
;
A
#
# COMPACT_ATOMS: atom_id res chain seq x y z
N MET A 1 47.50 -12.38 -4.68
CA MET A 1 46.51 -11.29 -4.58
C MET A 1 45.21 -11.82 -5.15
N THR A 2 44.29 -12.27 -4.29
CA THR A 2 42.97 -12.76 -4.69
C THR A 2 42.02 -11.57 -4.79
N PHE A 3 41.54 -11.28 -6.00
CA PHE A 3 40.48 -10.29 -6.24
C PHE A 3 39.17 -10.81 -5.64
N LEU A 4 38.60 -10.07 -4.70
CA LEU A 4 37.22 -10.28 -4.23
C LEU A 4 36.25 -9.84 -5.34
N PRO A 5 35.20 -10.61 -5.65
CA PRO A 5 34.21 -10.17 -6.63
C PRO A 5 33.45 -8.97 -6.06
N THR A 6 33.40 -7.89 -6.82
CA THR A 6 32.51 -6.75 -6.54
C THR A 6 31.07 -7.25 -6.62
N LEU A 7 30.37 -7.31 -5.49
CA LEU A 7 28.94 -7.59 -5.46
C LEU A 7 28.22 -6.49 -6.25
N SER A 8 27.72 -6.81 -7.44
CA SER A 8 26.90 -5.91 -8.23
C SER A 8 25.59 -5.66 -7.49
N ILE A 9 25.33 -4.41 -7.11
CA ILE A 9 24.02 -4.01 -6.60
C ILE A 9 23.06 -4.04 -7.79
N GLU A 10 22.28 -5.11 -7.93
CA GLU A 10 21.22 -5.16 -8.92
C GLU A 10 20.10 -4.20 -8.51
N LYS A 11 19.77 -3.26 -9.40
CA LYS A 11 18.66 -2.34 -9.22
C LYS A 11 17.35 -3.09 -9.50
N VAL A 12 16.59 -3.39 -8.45
CA VAL A 12 15.24 -3.94 -8.58
C VAL A 12 14.31 -2.84 -9.09
N ILE A 13 13.63 -3.09 -10.21
CA ILE A 13 12.62 -2.21 -10.78
C ILE A 13 11.25 -2.77 -10.39
N TYR A 14 10.49 -2.01 -9.61
CA TYR A 14 9.13 -2.37 -9.26
C TYR A 14 8.17 -1.86 -10.34
N THR A 15 7.22 -2.70 -10.75
CA THR A 15 6.18 -2.33 -11.71
C THR A 15 4.81 -2.58 -11.11
N PHE A 16 3.98 -1.54 -11.04
CA PHE A 16 2.62 -1.59 -10.51
C PHE A 16 1.82 -0.40 -11.07
N SER A 17 0.50 -0.42 -10.96
CA SER A 17 -0.31 0.74 -11.34
C SER A 17 0.04 1.94 -10.48
N GLU A 18 0.45 3.04 -11.10
CA GLU A 18 0.83 4.27 -10.39
C GLU A 18 -0.35 5.22 -10.26
N PHE A 19 -0.74 5.52 -9.03
CA PHE A 19 -1.68 6.58 -8.71
C PHE A 19 -0.94 7.67 -7.94
N PRO A 20 -0.80 8.89 -8.50
CA PRO A 20 -0.02 9.93 -7.85
C PRO A 20 -0.63 10.28 -6.49
N TYR A 21 0.22 10.31 -5.48
CA TYR A 21 -0.15 10.73 -4.14
C TYR A 21 0.50 12.07 -3.81
N LYS A 22 -0.34 13.04 -3.45
CA LYS A 22 0.12 14.32 -2.91
C LYS A 22 0.02 14.26 -1.39
N GLU A 23 1.15 14.19 -0.72
CA GLU A 23 1.23 14.21 0.73
C GLU A 23 0.87 15.60 1.25
N THR A 24 -0.35 15.72 1.78
CA THR A 24 -0.85 16.93 2.41
C THR A 24 -1.47 16.54 3.74
N SER A 25 -1.49 17.46 4.71
CA SER A 25 -2.08 17.18 6.02
C SER A 25 -3.53 16.69 5.90
N LYS A 26 -4.32 17.26 4.99
CA LYS A 26 -5.71 16.83 4.73
C LYS A 26 -5.80 15.38 4.26
N ASN A 27 -4.94 15.00 3.30
CA ASN A 27 -4.95 13.65 2.75
C ASN A 27 -4.45 12.61 3.77
N GLU A 28 -3.39 12.94 4.52
CA GLU A 28 -2.86 12.06 5.56
C GLU A 28 -3.87 11.86 6.69
N VAL A 29 -4.57 12.92 7.12
CA VAL A 29 -5.64 12.81 8.13
C VAL A 29 -6.76 11.91 7.62
N ALA A 30 -7.29 12.16 6.42
CA ALA A 30 -8.36 11.34 5.86
C ALA A 30 -7.95 9.87 5.68
N PHE A 31 -6.72 9.61 5.25
CA PHE A 31 -6.20 8.25 5.13
C PHE A 31 -6.12 7.56 6.50
N ARG A 32 -5.53 8.21 7.50
CA ARG A 32 -5.37 7.64 8.85
C ARG A 32 -6.70 7.42 9.57
N GLU A 33 -7.66 8.33 9.41
CA GLU A 33 -9.00 8.17 9.99
C GLU A 33 -9.71 6.92 9.45
N ILE A 34 -9.68 6.73 8.13
CA ILE A 34 -10.31 5.57 7.49
C ILE A 34 -9.51 4.29 7.76
N GLU A 35 -8.17 4.36 7.81
CA GLU A 35 -7.33 3.23 8.21
C GLU A 35 -7.67 2.76 9.63
N ALA A 36 -7.74 3.67 10.59
CA ALA A 36 -8.10 3.37 11.98
C ALA A 36 -9.51 2.78 12.11
N ALA A 37 -10.48 3.32 11.35
CA ALA A 37 -11.83 2.75 11.31
C ALA A 37 -11.83 1.30 10.77
N CYS A 38 -11.06 1.04 9.71
CA CYS A 38 -10.91 -0.29 9.14
C CYS A 38 -10.15 -1.26 10.03
N GLU A 39 -9.17 -0.80 10.81
CA GLU A 39 -8.49 -1.62 11.80
C GLU A 39 -9.46 -2.21 12.83
N GLY A 40 -10.50 -1.47 13.23
CA GLY A 40 -11.56 -1.94 14.11
C GLY A 40 -12.39 -3.10 13.50
N GLY A 41 -12.58 -3.12 12.18
CA GLY A 41 -13.23 -4.23 11.48
C GLY A 41 -12.33 -5.44 11.23
N CYS A 42 -11.02 -5.28 11.41
CA CYS A 42 -10.00 -6.30 11.17
C CYS A 42 -9.39 -6.87 12.46
N LEU A 43 -10.09 -6.71 13.60
CA LEU A 43 -9.70 -7.29 14.89
C LEU A 43 -9.60 -8.82 14.78
N GLY A 44 -8.54 -9.39 15.35
CA GLY A 44 -8.26 -10.84 15.29
C GLY A 44 -7.41 -11.29 14.10
N LYS A 45 -7.13 -10.41 13.14
CA LYS A 45 -6.12 -10.66 12.10
C LYS A 45 -4.76 -10.12 12.54
N ILE A 46 -3.68 -10.81 12.16
CA ILE A 46 -2.30 -10.47 12.53
C ILE A 46 -1.39 -10.45 11.30
N GLY A 47 -0.25 -9.78 11.42
CA GLY A 47 0.75 -9.69 10.35
C GLY A 47 0.13 -9.23 9.03
N ILE A 48 0.53 -9.90 7.94
CA ILE A 48 0.09 -9.53 6.58
C ILE A 48 -1.42 -9.71 6.36
N SER A 49 -2.04 -10.66 7.05
CA SER A 49 -3.50 -10.87 6.96
C SER A 49 -4.28 -9.65 7.47
N LYS A 50 -3.74 -8.92 8.46
CA LYS A 50 -4.33 -7.66 8.94
C LYS A 50 -4.18 -6.57 7.89
N VAL A 51 -3.00 -6.46 7.27
CA VAL A 51 -2.72 -5.49 6.19
C VAL A 51 -3.71 -5.68 5.04
N PHE A 52 -3.91 -6.92 4.56
CA PHE A 52 -4.88 -7.20 3.51
C PHE A 52 -6.30 -6.80 3.87
N CYS A 53 -6.74 -7.17 5.07
CA CYS A 53 -8.08 -6.80 5.53
C CYS A 53 -8.27 -5.28 5.57
N VAL A 54 -7.31 -4.55 6.13
CA VAL A 54 -7.39 -3.08 6.22
C VAL A 54 -7.40 -2.46 4.83
N ARG A 55 -6.51 -2.87 3.92
CA ARG A 55 -6.47 -2.33 2.55
C ARG A 55 -7.74 -2.65 1.76
N GLN A 56 -8.29 -3.85 1.89
CA GLN A 56 -9.57 -4.23 1.30
C GLN A 56 -10.72 -3.40 1.89
N CYS A 57 -10.76 -3.19 3.20
CA CYS A 57 -11.75 -2.35 3.85
C CYS A 57 -11.68 -0.89 3.38
N MET A 58 -10.48 -0.30 3.34
CA MET A 58 -10.29 1.10 2.95
C MET A 58 -10.72 1.37 1.51
N SER A 59 -10.39 0.46 0.59
CA SER A 59 -10.87 0.53 -0.78
C SER A 59 -10.71 -0.83 -1.49
N PRO A 60 -11.79 -1.59 -1.68
CA PRO A 60 -11.73 -2.87 -2.38
C PRO A 60 -11.18 -2.74 -3.80
N SER A 61 -11.49 -1.64 -4.49
CA SER A 61 -10.97 -1.37 -5.82
C SER A 61 -9.47 -1.09 -5.81
N CYS A 62 -8.96 -0.26 -4.89
CA CYS A 62 -7.51 0.02 -4.86
C CYS A 62 -6.71 -1.21 -4.46
N TYR A 63 -7.27 -2.04 -3.59
CA TYR A 63 -6.64 -3.30 -3.23
C TYR A 63 -6.49 -4.22 -4.46
N ARG A 64 -7.55 -4.34 -5.27
CA ARG A 64 -7.50 -5.16 -6.48
C ARG A 64 -6.48 -4.64 -7.49
N ASP A 65 -6.46 -3.33 -7.72
CA ASP A 65 -5.56 -2.71 -8.69
C ASP A 65 -4.07 -2.88 -8.34
N LEU A 66 -3.73 -3.01 -7.05
CA LEU A 66 -2.33 -2.98 -6.58
C LEU A 66 -1.80 -4.29 -5.99
N TYR A 67 -2.68 -5.16 -5.47
CA TYR A 67 -2.29 -6.34 -4.71
C TYR A 67 -2.95 -7.64 -5.18
N GLN A 68 -3.95 -7.62 -6.07
CA GLN A 68 -4.63 -8.86 -6.48
C GLN A 68 -3.74 -9.76 -7.36
N ALA A 69 -2.95 -9.16 -8.25
CA ALA A 69 -2.08 -9.90 -9.15
C ALA A 69 -0.84 -10.46 -8.43
N ASP A 70 -0.35 -9.72 -7.43
CA ASP A 70 0.84 -10.05 -6.66
C ASP A 70 0.60 -9.58 -5.21
N GLN A 71 0.37 -10.52 -4.30
CA GLN A 71 0.04 -10.20 -2.91
C GLN A 71 1.31 -9.91 -2.11
N LEU A 72 1.21 -9.07 -1.08
CA LEU A 72 2.35 -8.83 -0.18
C LEU A 72 2.73 -10.11 0.56
N GLU A 73 4.03 -10.36 0.68
CA GLU A 73 4.53 -11.47 1.49
C GLU A 73 4.94 -11.00 2.90
N GLU A 74 5.00 -11.93 3.85
CA GLU A 74 5.44 -11.61 5.20
C GLU A 74 6.93 -11.27 5.21
N GLY A 75 7.26 -10.07 5.70
CA GLY A 75 8.63 -9.53 5.65
C GLY A 75 8.94 -8.69 4.40
N GLU A 76 8.03 -8.62 3.42
CA GLU A 76 8.17 -7.73 2.26
C GLU A 76 7.95 -6.25 2.65
N VAL A 77 8.72 -5.36 2.03
CA VAL A 77 8.48 -3.92 2.11
C VAL A 77 7.40 -3.53 1.10
N ASP A 78 6.29 -2.98 1.56
CA ASP A 78 5.21 -2.49 0.69
C ASP A 78 5.61 -1.19 -0.04
N VAL A 79 6.29 -1.34 -1.18
CA VAL A 79 6.65 -0.22 -2.06
C VAL A 79 5.44 0.42 -2.77
N ARG A 80 4.26 -0.23 -2.71
CA ARG A 80 3.03 0.18 -3.41
C ARG A 80 2.17 1.11 -2.56
N LEU A 81 2.48 1.26 -1.27
CA LEU A 81 1.68 2.03 -0.30
C LEU A 81 1.35 3.45 -0.76
N ASN A 82 2.31 4.18 -1.33
CA ASN A 82 2.07 5.53 -1.83
C ASN A 82 1.07 5.53 -3.00
N SER A 83 1.17 4.56 -3.90
CA SER A 83 0.19 4.38 -4.97
C SER A 83 -1.19 4.04 -4.40
N PHE A 84 -1.26 3.21 -3.36
CA PHE A 84 -2.51 2.89 -2.68
C PHE A 84 -3.15 4.13 -2.04
N LYS A 85 -2.36 4.98 -1.36
CA LYS A 85 -2.83 6.27 -0.83
C LYS A 85 -3.38 7.17 -1.93
N GLY A 86 -2.66 7.30 -3.05
CA GLY A 86 -3.10 8.08 -4.22
C GLY A 86 -4.44 7.61 -4.77
N CYS A 87 -4.55 6.30 -4.97
CA CYS A 87 -5.77 5.64 -5.42
C CYS A 87 -6.96 5.89 -4.47
N PHE A 88 -6.73 5.69 -3.17
CA PHE A 88 -7.74 5.89 -2.14
C PHE A 88 -8.25 7.33 -2.14
N ILE A 89 -7.36 8.33 -2.09
CA ILE A 89 -7.77 9.74 -2.04
C ILE A 89 -8.53 10.17 -3.29
N GLN A 90 -8.12 9.70 -4.48
CA GLN A 90 -8.84 10.00 -5.73
C GLN A 90 -10.28 9.47 -5.69
N ARG A 91 -10.49 8.26 -5.15
CA ARG A 91 -11.82 7.64 -5.02
C ARG A 91 -12.64 8.24 -3.88
N TYR A 92 -12.01 8.50 -2.74
CA TYR A 92 -12.62 9.13 -1.58
C TYR A 92 -13.17 10.53 -1.91
N ASN A 93 -12.38 11.35 -2.62
CA ASN A 93 -12.82 12.69 -3.02
C ASN A 93 -13.95 12.68 -4.06
N ARG A 94 -14.06 11.64 -4.89
CA ARG A 94 -15.17 11.48 -5.86
C ARG A 94 -16.46 11.02 -5.20
N ALA A 95 -16.37 10.27 -4.09
CA ALA A 95 -17.50 9.75 -3.36
C ALA A 95 -18.09 10.76 -2.34
N ARG A 96 -17.36 11.84 -2.04
CA ARG A 96 -17.82 12.89 -1.15
C ARG A 96 -18.79 13.83 -1.90
N PRO A 97 -20.03 14.03 -1.40
CA PRO A 97 -20.98 14.98 -1.96
C PRO A 97 -20.45 16.43 -1.96
#